data_AF-A0A316TRP0-F1
#
_entry.id   AF-A0A316TRP0-F1
#
_cell.length_a   1.000
_cell.length_b   1.000
_cell.length_c   1.000
_cell.angle_alpha   90.00
_cell.angle_beta   90.00
_cell.angle_gamma   90.00
#
_symmetry.space_group_name_H-M   'P 1'
#
loop_
_entity.id
_entity.type
_entity.pdbx_description
1 polymer ?
#
loop_
_entity_poly.entity_id
_entity_poly.type
_entity_poly.pdbx_seq_one_letter_code
_entity_poly.pdbx_strand_id
1 'polypeptide(L)'
;MLATNRMLGPKTRTCTRAEFVAMMKDRGIRIDSSRISRWESGLEYISPTLVEAYETVCGLQPAQIGAVRRVLAREGRLLTRSSERNAGSAAPERIDELLDGLESGRIRGDQWIWLADQLRRFQSIYLHRRTWQDLADQLVDELSRSSSIAYLARYEAAAALMKSPQAQPYLSKSVGRYVLDPETQVITPVLQVLSEVREPGASDVVLRLVGASNVKLRRSAAIVAAAMIRRGNLAPDHKDLERQVGRDLLDAPGRPSVVTLDLASRMTDAQFDRLRRSTKDDRVRATLQQARANRELVEPEQARLLADHIGLHAELLCARAAADPDQMLRRLIREALFHVHRSRRHLASALLLASPYAAAIGEVVLRLTSHADERVASPCWSLVGRMTPAISTTELADLVAAETRHELLPRATAALMWVGSDLPETGVEALLRAVHNGSGDAAYAAILTLGLADRQQELAEIAERGPDHLGPLVRWAAARGPVVTEG
;
A
#
# COMPACT_ATOMS: atom_id res chain seq x y z
N MET A 1 -11.36 7.98 -13.36
CA MET A 1 -9.89 7.79 -13.42
C MET A 1 -9.35 8.01 -14.83
N LEU A 2 -9.71 7.22 -15.86
CA LEU A 2 -9.20 7.45 -17.22
C LEU A 2 -9.59 8.82 -17.79
N ALA A 3 -10.88 9.18 -17.72
CA ALA A 3 -11.34 10.51 -18.15
C ALA A 3 -10.60 11.64 -17.41
N THR A 4 -10.49 11.50 -16.09
CA THR A 4 -9.82 12.46 -15.21
C THR A 4 -8.34 12.62 -15.59
N ASN A 5 -7.61 11.53 -15.79
CA ASN A 5 -6.20 11.56 -16.22
C ASN A 5 -6.03 12.08 -17.65
N ARG A 6 -6.98 11.82 -18.56
CA ARG A 6 -6.96 12.47 -19.88
C ARG A 6 -7.15 13.99 -19.75
N MET A 7 -8.11 14.42 -18.94
CA MET A 7 -8.45 15.85 -18.82
C MET A 7 -7.46 16.66 -18.01
N LEU A 8 -6.79 16.06 -17.02
CA LEU A 8 -5.92 16.76 -16.07
C LEU A 8 -4.49 16.22 -16.06
N GLY A 9 -4.18 15.26 -16.93
CA GLY A 9 -2.85 14.66 -17.02
C GLY A 9 -1.77 15.67 -17.43
N PRO A 10 -0.52 15.50 -16.98
CA PRO A 10 0.56 16.47 -17.22
C PRO A 10 0.73 16.88 -18.69
N LYS A 11 0.62 15.93 -19.63
CA LYS A 11 0.76 16.18 -21.07
C LYS A 11 -0.55 16.52 -21.78
N THR A 12 -1.70 16.22 -21.18
CA THR A 12 -3.00 16.26 -21.87
C THR A 12 -3.95 17.32 -21.32
N ARG A 13 -3.60 18.01 -20.22
CA ARG A 13 -4.46 19.02 -19.58
C ARG A 13 -4.89 20.17 -20.50
N THR A 14 -4.09 20.49 -21.51
CA THR A 14 -4.39 21.52 -22.52
C THR A 14 -4.87 20.92 -23.84
N CYS A 15 -4.92 19.59 -23.96
CA CYS A 15 -5.26 18.92 -25.21
C CYS A 15 -6.78 18.81 -25.40
N THR A 16 -7.21 19.13 -26.60
CA THR A 16 -8.53 18.77 -27.12
C THR A 16 -8.67 17.25 -27.25
N ARG A 17 -9.91 16.78 -27.36
CA ARG A 17 -10.19 15.35 -27.59
C ARG A 17 -9.65 14.86 -28.95
N ALA A 18 -9.59 15.72 -29.96
CA ALA A 18 -9.06 15.39 -31.28
C ALA A 18 -7.55 15.20 -31.24
N GLU A 19 -6.82 16.06 -30.53
CA GLU A 19 -5.37 15.92 -30.32
C GLU A 19 -5.05 14.64 -29.54
N PHE A 20 -5.86 14.29 -28.54
CA PHE A 20 -5.72 13.02 -27.83
C PHE A 20 -5.88 11.80 -28.75
N VAL A 21 -6.87 11.82 -29.65
CA VAL A 21 -7.05 10.75 -30.66
C VAL A 21 -5.83 10.66 -31.59
N ALA A 22 -5.28 11.80 -32.02
CA ALA A 22 -4.07 11.83 -32.86
C ALA A 22 -2.86 11.20 -32.14
N MET A 23 -2.61 11.56 -30.87
CA MET A 23 -1.52 10.98 -30.07
C MET A 23 -1.66 9.46 -29.88
N MET A 24 -2.89 8.95 -29.75
CA MET A 24 -3.15 7.51 -29.67
C MET A 24 -2.90 6.82 -31.02
N LYS A 25 -3.25 7.47 -32.13
CA LYS A 25 -3.03 6.96 -33.49
C LYS A 25 -1.54 6.83 -33.81
N ASP A 26 -0.72 7.77 -33.37
CA ASP A 26 0.75 7.74 -33.56
C ASP A 26 1.39 6.54 -32.84
N ARG A 27 0.71 5.96 -31.84
CA ARG A 27 1.09 4.71 -31.17
C ARG A 27 0.45 3.46 -31.78
N GLY A 28 -0.12 3.57 -32.98
CA GLY A 28 -0.77 2.47 -33.68
C GLY A 28 -2.16 2.11 -33.13
N ILE A 29 -2.72 2.90 -32.21
CA ILE A 29 -4.04 2.65 -31.61
C ILE A 29 -5.10 3.48 -32.35
N ARG A 30 -5.83 2.83 -33.26
CA ARG A 30 -6.92 3.47 -34.04
C ARG A 30 -8.21 3.54 -33.23
N ILE A 31 -8.64 4.74 -32.87
CA ILE A 31 -9.80 4.99 -32.00
C ILE A 31 -10.63 6.18 -32.45
N ASP A 32 -11.90 6.18 -32.09
CA ASP A 32 -12.82 7.30 -32.25
C ASP A 32 -13.30 7.83 -30.88
N SER A 33 -13.97 8.99 -30.90
CA SER A 33 -14.48 9.65 -29.70
C SER A 33 -15.50 8.81 -28.92
N SER A 34 -16.34 8.02 -29.60
CA SER A 34 -17.34 7.16 -28.97
C SER A 34 -16.67 6.03 -28.18
N ARG A 35 -15.63 5.42 -28.75
CA ARG A 35 -14.84 4.37 -28.13
C ARG A 35 -14.10 4.86 -26.89
N ILE A 36 -13.49 6.04 -26.95
CA ILE A 36 -12.91 6.71 -25.76
C ILE A 36 -13.96 6.87 -24.66
N SER A 37 -15.18 7.30 -25.01
CA SER A 37 -16.24 7.47 -24.01
C SER A 37 -16.62 6.15 -23.33
N ARG A 38 -16.75 5.06 -24.10
CA ARG A 38 -17.10 3.74 -23.55
C ARG A 38 -16.01 3.21 -22.62
N TRP A 39 -14.74 3.43 -22.96
CA TRP A 39 -13.60 3.09 -22.09
C TRP A 39 -13.61 3.92 -20.80
N GLU A 40 -13.81 5.24 -20.92
CA GLU A 40 -13.78 6.16 -19.80
C GLU A 40 -14.93 5.97 -18.82
N SER A 41 -16.09 5.53 -19.31
CA SER A 41 -17.26 5.17 -18.51
C SER A 41 -17.22 3.71 -17.99
N GLY A 42 -16.20 2.92 -18.36
CA GLY A 42 -16.08 1.52 -17.95
C GLY A 42 -17.08 0.57 -18.62
N LEU A 43 -17.70 0.99 -19.72
CA LEU A 43 -18.66 0.19 -20.50
C LEU A 43 -17.99 -0.83 -21.42
N GLU A 44 -16.71 -0.64 -21.75
CA GLU A 44 -15.93 -1.55 -22.59
C GLU A 44 -14.62 -1.94 -21.89
N TYR A 45 -14.21 -3.21 -22.07
CA TYR A 45 -12.93 -3.72 -21.57
C TYR A 45 -11.75 -3.01 -22.23
N ILE A 46 -10.72 -2.72 -21.42
CA ILE A 46 -9.48 -2.07 -21.84
C ILE A 46 -8.33 -3.05 -21.63
N SER A 47 -7.56 -3.30 -22.70
CA SER A 47 -6.39 -4.17 -22.67
C SER A 47 -5.22 -3.53 -21.90
N PRO A 48 -4.27 -4.31 -21.37
CA PRO A 48 -3.05 -3.79 -20.75
C PRO A 48 -2.28 -2.82 -21.67
N THR A 49 -2.06 -3.19 -22.93
CA THR A 49 -1.37 -2.33 -23.93
C THR A 49 -2.06 -0.98 -24.12
N LEU A 50 -3.39 -0.95 -24.06
CA LEU A 50 -4.14 0.30 -24.17
C LEU A 50 -3.97 1.17 -22.91
N VAL A 51 -3.86 0.57 -21.74
CA VAL A 51 -3.53 1.29 -20.50
C VAL A 51 -2.14 1.91 -20.56
N GLU A 52 -1.14 1.14 -20.98
CA GLU A 52 0.25 1.62 -21.14
C GLU A 52 0.32 2.80 -22.12
N ALA A 53 -0.43 2.72 -23.23
CA ALA A 53 -0.55 3.84 -24.15
C ALA A 53 -1.20 5.07 -23.52
N TYR A 54 -2.26 4.89 -22.71
CA TYR A 54 -2.91 5.96 -21.96
C TYR A 54 -1.94 6.63 -20.98
N GLU A 55 -1.21 5.84 -20.18
CA GLU A 55 -0.20 6.35 -19.25
C GLU A 55 0.83 7.20 -19.99
N THR A 56 1.33 6.67 -21.11
CA THR A 56 2.36 7.35 -21.90
C THR A 56 1.83 8.62 -22.59
N VAL A 57 0.57 8.63 -23.07
CA VAL A 57 -0.04 9.84 -23.70
C VAL A 57 -0.29 10.90 -22.63
N CYS A 58 -0.82 10.50 -21.47
CA CYS A 58 -1.09 11.41 -20.36
C CYS A 58 0.18 11.92 -19.66
N GLY A 59 1.34 11.26 -19.87
CA GLY A 59 2.59 11.60 -19.20
C GLY A 59 2.65 11.09 -17.76
N LEU A 60 2.02 9.95 -17.50
CA LEU A 60 2.00 9.28 -16.20
C LEU A 60 3.21 8.35 -16.06
N GLN A 61 3.50 7.95 -14.82
CA GLN A 61 4.51 6.93 -14.56
C GLN A 61 4.07 5.58 -15.15
N PRO A 62 5.02 4.74 -15.61
CA PRO A 62 4.72 3.36 -15.98
C PRO A 62 3.97 2.63 -14.87
N ALA A 63 2.98 1.82 -15.26
CA ALA A 63 2.15 1.03 -14.36
C ALA A 63 1.28 1.80 -13.35
N GLN A 64 1.26 3.15 -13.37
CA GLN A 64 0.44 3.95 -12.45
C GLN A 64 -1.06 3.58 -12.50
N ILE A 65 -1.63 3.47 -13.69
CA ILE A 65 -3.00 2.99 -13.94
C ILE A 65 -3.02 1.46 -14.03
N GLY A 66 -2.00 0.85 -14.65
CA GLY A 66 -1.88 -0.59 -14.88
C GLY A 66 -1.90 -1.42 -13.60
N ALA A 67 -1.11 -1.05 -12.60
CA ALA A 67 -1.05 -1.71 -11.30
C ALA A 67 -2.38 -1.56 -10.54
N VAL A 68 -2.97 -0.36 -10.50
CA VAL A 68 -4.27 -0.13 -9.86
C VAL A 68 -5.38 -0.93 -10.52
N ARG A 69 -5.39 -1.01 -11.86
CA ARG A 69 -6.32 -1.86 -12.61
C ARG A 69 -6.18 -3.32 -12.22
N ARG A 70 -4.96 -3.83 -12.04
CA ARG A 70 -4.72 -5.22 -11.60
C ARG A 70 -5.26 -5.49 -10.21
N VAL A 71 -5.03 -4.57 -9.26
CA VAL A 71 -5.62 -4.66 -7.92
C VAL A 71 -7.14 -4.72 -8.04
N LEU A 72 -7.78 -3.80 -8.77
CA LEU A 72 -9.24 -3.79 -8.94
C LEU A 72 -9.78 -5.07 -9.59
N ALA A 73 -9.10 -5.59 -10.61
CA ALA A 73 -9.42 -6.86 -11.25
C ALA A 73 -9.33 -8.04 -10.26
N ARG A 74 -8.24 -8.11 -9.48
CA ARG A 74 -8.03 -9.13 -8.44
C ARG A 74 -9.06 -9.05 -7.32
N GLU A 75 -9.59 -7.85 -7.06
CA GLU A 75 -10.66 -7.60 -6.11
C GLU A 75 -12.08 -7.81 -6.68
N GLY A 76 -12.20 -8.30 -7.93
CA GLY A 76 -13.49 -8.55 -8.58
C GLY A 76 -14.28 -7.27 -8.88
N ARG A 77 -13.60 -6.12 -8.94
CA ARG A 77 -14.22 -4.79 -9.18
C ARG A 77 -14.16 -4.35 -10.64
N LEU A 78 -13.42 -5.07 -11.48
CA LEU A 78 -13.32 -4.81 -12.91
C LEU A 78 -13.58 -6.07 -13.72
N LEU A 79 -14.20 -5.89 -14.88
CA LEU A 79 -14.30 -6.92 -15.90
C LEU A 79 -12.90 -7.29 -16.37
N THR A 80 -12.57 -8.57 -16.27
CA THR A 80 -11.37 -9.15 -16.86
C THR A 80 -11.78 -10.05 -18.01
N ARG A 81 -11.08 -9.93 -19.14
CA ARG A 81 -11.03 -11.02 -20.11
C ARG A 81 -9.94 -11.98 -19.64
N SER A 82 -10.23 -13.28 -19.63
CA SER A 82 -9.23 -14.33 -19.40
C SER A 82 -8.04 -14.04 -20.31
N SER A 83 -6.87 -13.85 -19.72
CA SER A 83 -5.64 -13.38 -20.38
C SER A 83 -5.08 -14.36 -21.42
N GLU A 84 -5.77 -15.45 -21.71
CA GLU A 84 -5.25 -16.57 -22.49
C GLU A 84 -5.11 -16.28 -23.99
N ARG A 85 -5.69 -15.20 -24.54
CA ARG A 85 -5.73 -15.03 -26.02
C ARG A 85 -5.07 -13.81 -26.64
N ASN A 86 -4.74 -12.75 -25.90
CA ASN A 86 -4.40 -11.46 -26.52
C ASN A 86 -3.09 -10.78 -26.09
N ALA A 87 -2.18 -11.47 -25.40
CA ALA A 87 -0.81 -10.99 -25.32
C ALA A 87 -0.12 -11.31 -26.65
N GLY A 88 0.43 -10.29 -27.33
CA GLY A 88 1.30 -10.47 -28.50
C GLY A 88 2.39 -11.51 -28.24
N SER A 89 3.05 -12.03 -29.27
CA SER A 89 4.11 -13.03 -29.10
C SER A 89 5.10 -12.55 -28.03
N ALA A 90 5.33 -13.35 -27.00
CA ALA A 90 6.43 -13.11 -26.09
C ALA A 90 7.70 -13.14 -26.95
N ALA A 91 8.48 -12.06 -26.97
CA ALA A 91 9.83 -12.10 -27.52
C ALA A 91 10.69 -12.80 -26.46
N PRO A 92 11.19 -14.04 -26.70
CA PRO A 92 12.02 -14.75 -25.73
C PRO A 92 13.23 -13.91 -25.28
N GLU A 93 13.79 -13.13 -26.20
CA GLU A 93 14.91 -12.22 -25.96
C GLU A 93 14.62 -11.22 -24.83
N ARG A 94 13.37 -10.72 -24.75
CA ARG A 94 12.97 -9.79 -23.70
C ARG A 94 12.80 -10.47 -22.33
N ILE A 95 12.48 -11.77 -22.31
CA ILE A 95 12.46 -12.52 -21.05
C ILE A 95 13.89 -12.69 -20.55
N ASP A 96 14.81 -13.09 -21.43
CA ASP A 96 16.22 -13.24 -21.10
C ASP A 96 16.85 -11.92 -20.64
N GLU A 97 16.59 -10.80 -21.33
CA GLU A 97 17.02 -9.46 -20.91
C GLU A 97 16.55 -9.09 -19.49
N LEU A 98 15.32 -9.47 -19.13
CA LEU A 98 14.80 -9.21 -17.77
C LEU A 98 15.41 -10.17 -16.75
N LEU A 99 15.66 -11.43 -17.11
CA LEU A 99 16.33 -12.37 -16.21
C LEU A 99 17.77 -11.96 -15.95
N ASP A 100 18.51 -11.50 -16.97
CA ASP A 100 19.84 -10.91 -16.82
C ASP A 100 19.78 -9.60 -16.02
N GLY A 101 18.71 -8.82 -16.22
CA GLY A 101 18.41 -7.61 -15.46
C GLY A 101 18.26 -7.85 -13.94
N LEU A 102 17.80 -9.04 -13.51
CA LEU A 102 17.72 -9.42 -12.09
C LEU A 102 19.11 -9.35 -11.43
N GLU A 103 20.14 -9.90 -12.10
CA GLU A 103 21.52 -9.94 -11.57
C GLU A 103 22.09 -8.54 -11.33
N SER A 104 21.65 -7.56 -12.11
CA SER A 104 22.06 -6.15 -11.98
C SER A 104 21.21 -5.31 -11.03
N GLY A 105 20.10 -5.86 -10.50
CA GLY A 105 19.20 -5.18 -9.57
C GLY A 105 18.37 -4.04 -10.17
N ARG A 106 18.13 -4.02 -11.49
CA ARG A 106 17.53 -2.86 -12.21
C ARG A 106 16.10 -3.08 -12.72
N ILE A 107 15.36 -4.04 -12.18
CA ILE A 107 14.01 -4.32 -12.66
C ILE A 107 13.01 -3.33 -12.05
N ARG A 108 12.31 -2.60 -12.92
CA ARG A 108 11.21 -1.70 -12.56
C ARG A 108 9.91 -2.46 -12.27
N GLY A 109 8.95 -1.81 -11.63
CA GLY A 109 7.68 -2.45 -11.30
C GLY A 109 6.87 -2.86 -12.53
N ASP A 110 6.86 -2.06 -13.60
CA ASP A 110 6.23 -2.43 -14.88
C ASP A 110 6.83 -3.69 -15.50
N GLN A 111 8.16 -3.84 -15.38
CA GLN A 111 8.90 -5.01 -15.85
C GLN A 111 8.61 -6.25 -14.99
N TRP A 112 8.49 -6.09 -13.66
CA TRP A 112 8.07 -7.16 -12.76
C TRP A 112 6.68 -7.70 -13.10
N ILE A 113 5.73 -6.80 -13.36
CA ILE A 113 4.38 -7.15 -13.80
C ILE A 113 4.43 -7.95 -15.10
N TRP A 114 5.19 -7.46 -16.09
CA TRP A 114 5.28 -8.09 -17.40
C TRP A 114 5.92 -9.47 -17.31
N LEU A 115 7.02 -9.61 -16.55
CA LEU A 115 7.70 -10.87 -16.32
C LEU A 115 6.77 -11.89 -15.67
N ALA A 116 6.05 -11.50 -14.62
CA ALA A 116 5.08 -12.38 -13.95
C ALA A 116 3.97 -12.86 -14.90
N ASP A 117 3.49 -12.01 -15.81
CA ASP A 117 2.52 -12.40 -16.83
C ASP A 117 3.09 -13.39 -17.84
N GLN A 118 4.33 -13.18 -18.32
CA GLN A 118 4.97 -14.13 -19.24
C GLN A 118 5.22 -15.48 -18.57
N LEU A 119 5.73 -15.49 -17.34
CA LEU A 119 6.01 -16.72 -16.60
C LEU A 119 4.74 -17.55 -16.33
N ARG A 120 3.58 -16.90 -16.25
CA ARG A 120 2.27 -17.57 -16.08
C ARG A 120 1.61 -17.99 -17.39
N ARG A 121 2.02 -17.43 -18.52
CA ARG A 121 1.42 -17.71 -19.83
C ARG A 121 1.63 -19.16 -20.23
N PHE A 122 2.80 -19.70 -19.94
CA PHE A 122 3.18 -21.03 -20.37
C PHE A 122 2.82 -22.04 -19.28
N GLN A 123 2.18 -23.14 -19.67
CA GLN A 123 1.86 -24.24 -18.75
C GLN A 123 3.12 -24.90 -18.18
N SER A 124 4.25 -24.79 -18.88
CA SER A 124 5.55 -25.29 -18.45
C SER A 124 6.66 -24.39 -18.99
N ILE A 125 7.15 -23.46 -18.17
CA ILE A 125 8.46 -22.83 -18.36
C ILE A 125 9.47 -23.58 -17.49
N TYR A 126 10.60 -23.93 -18.09
CA TYR A 126 11.74 -24.45 -17.36
C TYR A 126 12.71 -23.30 -17.07
N LEU A 127 12.75 -22.84 -15.82
CA LEU A 127 13.87 -22.08 -15.28
C LEU A 127 14.66 -22.98 -14.33
N HIS A 128 15.96 -22.75 -14.22
CA HIS A 128 16.78 -23.44 -13.25
C HIS A 128 16.28 -23.12 -11.82
N ARG A 129 16.37 -24.10 -10.90
CA ARG A 129 15.90 -23.97 -9.52
C ARG A 129 16.49 -22.74 -8.81
N ARG A 130 17.74 -22.41 -9.13
CA ARG A 130 18.45 -21.24 -8.61
C ARG A 130 17.81 -19.95 -9.11
N THR A 131 17.58 -19.81 -10.42
CA THR A 131 16.91 -18.66 -11.04
C THR A 131 15.53 -18.40 -10.43
N TRP A 132 14.74 -19.45 -10.18
CA TRP A 132 13.46 -19.31 -9.48
C TRP A 132 13.61 -18.76 -8.05
N GLN A 133 14.60 -19.25 -7.32
CA GLN A 133 14.86 -18.81 -5.95
C GLN A 133 15.36 -17.36 -5.92
N ASP A 134 16.29 -16.99 -6.81
CA ASP A 134 16.88 -15.66 -6.88
C ASP A 134 15.82 -14.62 -7.26
N LEU A 135 14.96 -14.93 -8.24
CA LEU A 135 13.80 -14.11 -8.60
C LEU A 135 12.84 -13.90 -7.42
N ALA A 136 12.51 -14.97 -6.71
CA ALA A 136 11.60 -14.90 -5.55
C ALA A 136 12.21 -14.10 -4.39
N ASP A 137 13.50 -14.26 -4.14
CA ASP A 137 14.24 -13.56 -3.09
C ASP A 137 14.33 -12.06 -3.38
N GLN A 138 14.69 -11.69 -4.61
CA GLN A 138 14.75 -10.30 -5.04
C GLN A 138 13.39 -9.62 -5.00
N LEU A 139 12.33 -10.27 -5.48
CA LEU A 139 10.98 -9.70 -5.43
C LEU A 139 10.50 -9.49 -3.99
N VAL A 140 10.78 -10.44 -3.08
CA VAL A 140 10.42 -10.29 -1.66
C VAL A 140 11.21 -9.17 -1.00
N ASP A 141 12.51 -9.07 -1.30
CA ASP A 141 13.35 -7.98 -0.79
C ASP A 141 12.84 -6.63 -1.29
N GLU A 142 12.71 -6.43 -2.60
CA GLU A 142 12.23 -5.18 -3.19
C GLU A 142 10.82 -4.82 -2.69
N LEU A 143 9.90 -5.79 -2.60
CA LEU A 143 8.54 -5.57 -2.09
C LEU A 143 8.54 -4.98 -0.66
N SER A 144 9.50 -5.37 0.16
CA SER A 144 9.58 -4.91 1.55
C SER A 144 10.00 -3.45 1.71
N ARG A 145 10.68 -2.90 0.69
CA ARG A 145 11.20 -1.52 0.67
C ARG A 145 10.61 -0.68 -0.46
N SER A 146 9.59 -1.18 -1.15
CA SER A 146 8.87 -0.43 -2.19
C SER A 146 7.80 0.47 -1.60
N SER A 147 7.60 1.63 -2.22
CA SER A 147 6.54 2.57 -1.87
C SER A 147 5.52 2.74 -2.99
N SER A 148 4.32 3.27 -2.68
CA SER A 148 3.45 3.87 -3.70
C SER A 148 3.11 2.94 -4.89
N ILE A 149 3.28 3.40 -6.14
CA ILE A 149 3.02 2.61 -7.35
C ILE A 149 4.00 1.45 -7.48
N ALA A 150 5.29 1.65 -7.15
CA ALA A 150 6.31 0.60 -7.15
C ALA A 150 5.93 -0.58 -6.24
N TYR A 151 5.36 -0.29 -5.06
CA TYR A 151 4.81 -1.29 -4.16
C TYR A 151 3.66 -2.06 -4.81
N LEU A 152 2.69 -1.36 -5.41
CA LEU A 152 1.56 -2.02 -6.06
C LEU A 152 2.01 -2.93 -7.19
N ALA A 153 2.96 -2.48 -8.01
CA ALA A 153 3.45 -3.26 -9.14
C ALA A 153 4.13 -4.57 -8.70
N ARG A 154 5.03 -4.49 -7.73
CA ARG A 154 5.70 -5.66 -7.15
C ARG A 154 4.73 -6.56 -6.38
N TYR A 155 3.77 -5.99 -5.65
CA TYR A 155 2.75 -6.78 -4.98
C TYR A 155 1.90 -7.56 -5.99
N GLU A 156 1.47 -6.93 -7.10
CA GLU A 156 0.68 -7.61 -8.13
C GLU A 156 1.50 -8.67 -8.88
N ALA A 157 2.79 -8.43 -9.11
CA ALA A 157 3.71 -9.44 -9.64
C ALA A 157 3.85 -10.63 -8.67
N ALA A 158 4.08 -10.37 -7.38
CA ALA A 158 4.17 -11.41 -6.34
C ALA A 158 2.86 -12.19 -6.21
N ALA A 159 1.71 -11.50 -6.22
CA ALA A 159 0.39 -12.12 -6.17
C ALA A 159 0.10 -12.99 -7.40
N ALA A 160 0.59 -12.60 -8.58
CA ALA A 160 0.51 -13.39 -9.79
C ALA A 160 1.36 -14.66 -9.68
N LEU A 161 2.63 -14.53 -9.27
CA LEU A 161 3.55 -15.66 -9.12
C LEU A 161 3.14 -16.61 -8.00
N MET A 162 2.57 -16.10 -6.90
CA MET A 162 2.07 -16.93 -5.79
C MET A 162 0.92 -17.86 -6.22
N LYS A 163 0.19 -17.50 -7.29
CA LYS A 163 -0.88 -18.32 -7.89
C LYS A 163 -0.37 -19.28 -8.97
N SER A 164 0.91 -19.21 -9.31
CA SER A 164 1.55 -20.07 -10.30
C SER A 164 2.12 -21.32 -9.61
N PRO A 165 1.68 -22.54 -9.96
CA PRO A 165 2.18 -23.77 -9.34
C PRO A 165 3.71 -23.92 -9.39
N GLN A 166 4.35 -23.41 -10.44
CA GLN A 166 5.80 -23.49 -10.64
C GLN A 166 6.56 -22.51 -9.72
N ALA A 167 6.03 -21.30 -9.50
CA ALA A 167 6.72 -20.25 -8.74
C ALA A 167 6.35 -20.26 -7.24
N GLN A 168 5.16 -20.76 -6.90
CA GLN A 168 4.61 -20.74 -5.53
C GLN A 168 5.54 -21.35 -4.48
N PRO A 169 6.22 -22.50 -4.69
CA PRO A 169 7.13 -23.06 -3.67
C PRO A 169 8.31 -22.15 -3.35
N TYR A 170 8.87 -21.49 -4.36
CA TYR A 170 10.01 -20.58 -4.21
C TYR A 170 9.59 -19.31 -3.49
N LEU A 171 8.50 -18.69 -3.93
CA LEU A 171 7.99 -17.47 -3.32
C LEU A 171 7.51 -17.72 -1.88
N SER A 172 6.85 -18.85 -1.61
CA SER A 172 6.46 -19.24 -0.25
C SER A 172 7.67 -19.44 0.66
N LYS A 173 8.75 -20.06 0.15
CA LYS A 173 10.00 -20.22 0.88
C LYS A 173 10.68 -18.88 1.16
N SER A 174 10.74 -17.98 0.18
CA SER A 174 11.33 -16.64 0.34
C SER A 174 10.54 -15.80 1.35
N VAL A 175 9.20 -15.81 1.28
CA VAL A 175 8.32 -15.18 2.26
C VAL A 175 8.55 -15.75 3.66
N GLY A 176 8.60 -17.08 3.79
CA GLY A 176 8.85 -17.74 5.06
C GLY A 176 10.20 -17.36 5.68
N ARG A 177 11.28 -17.41 4.89
CA ARG A 177 12.62 -17.01 5.33
C ARG A 177 12.66 -15.55 5.78
N TYR A 178 12.03 -14.66 5.02
CA TYR A 178 12.00 -13.24 5.34
C TYR A 178 11.20 -12.94 6.62
N VAL A 179 10.00 -13.50 6.75
CA VAL A 179 9.08 -13.22 7.86
C VAL A 179 9.56 -13.83 9.19
N LEU A 180 10.23 -14.97 9.14
CA LEU A 180 10.72 -15.68 10.33
C LEU A 180 12.09 -15.21 10.81
N ASP A 181 12.78 -14.38 10.04
CA ASP A 181 14.00 -13.71 10.48
C ASP A 181 13.67 -12.77 11.67
N PRO A 182 14.27 -13.00 12.86
CA PRO A 182 13.96 -12.22 14.06
C PRO A 182 14.36 -10.75 13.94
N GLU A 183 15.30 -10.40 13.05
CA GLU A 183 15.73 -9.03 12.81
C GLU A 183 14.81 -8.29 11.82
N THR A 184 13.88 -8.99 11.15
CA THR A 184 12.98 -8.39 10.14
C THR A 184 12.08 -7.31 10.70
N GLN A 185 12.16 -6.14 10.07
CA GLN A 185 11.37 -4.99 10.47
C GLN A 185 10.07 -4.78 9.66
N VAL A 186 10.08 -5.08 8.36
CA VAL A 186 8.95 -4.79 7.46
C VAL A 186 8.18 -6.06 7.10
N ILE A 187 7.36 -6.52 8.03
CA ILE A 187 6.70 -7.83 7.91
C ILE A 187 5.44 -7.79 7.03
N THR A 188 4.57 -6.79 7.24
CA THR A 188 3.21 -6.80 6.67
C THR A 188 3.18 -6.87 5.14
N PRO A 189 3.94 -6.06 4.37
CA PRO A 189 3.95 -6.12 2.90
C PRO A 189 4.22 -7.51 2.33
N VAL A 190 5.22 -8.20 2.89
CA VAL A 190 5.67 -9.52 2.45
C VAL A 190 4.70 -10.62 2.90
N LEU A 191 4.30 -10.60 4.18
CA LEU A 191 3.35 -11.58 4.73
C LEU A 191 1.99 -11.52 4.01
N GLN A 192 1.57 -10.34 3.55
CA GLN A 192 0.29 -10.14 2.86
C GLN A 192 0.17 -10.93 1.56
N VAL A 193 1.29 -11.31 0.92
CA VAL A 193 1.28 -12.16 -0.28
C VAL A 193 0.64 -13.53 0.00
N LEU A 194 0.76 -14.07 1.22
CA LEU A 194 0.10 -15.32 1.61
C LEU A 194 -1.44 -15.23 1.56
N SER A 195 -2.01 -14.02 1.60
CA SER A 195 -3.47 -13.87 1.44
C SER A 195 -3.97 -14.28 0.06
N GLU A 196 -3.09 -14.47 -0.91
CA GLU A 196 -3.42 -14.90 -2.27
C GLU A 196 -3.56 -16.42 -2.42
N VAL A 197 -3.05 -17.20 -1.46
CA VAL A 197 -3.08 -18.66 -1.46
C VAL A 197 -4.41 -19.15 -0.88
N ARG A 198 -5.06 -20.10 -1.56
CA ARG A 198 -6.34 -20.70 -1.12
C ARG A 198 -6.15 -21.97 -0.30
N GLU A 199 -4.95 -22.56 -0.31
CA GLU A 199 -4.67 -23.79 0.41
C GLU A 199 -4.77 -23.59 1.93
N PRO A 200 -5.35 -24.56 2.68
CA PRO A 200 -5.52 -24.45 4.13
C PRO A 200 -4.24 -24.12 4.89
N GLY A 201 -3.09 -24.65 4.45
CA GLY A 201 -1.79 -24.44 5.10
C GLY A 201 -1.38 -22.99 5.22
N ALA A 202 -1.75 -22.11 4.27
CA ALA A 202 -1.47 -20.68 4.38
C ALA A 202 -2.27 -20.02 5.52
N SER A 203 -3.54 -20.43 5.69
CA SER A 203 -4.39 -19.93 6.77
C SER A 203 -3.92 -20.41 8.13
N ASP A 204 -3.45 -21.66 8.24
CA ASP A 204 -2.89 -22.23 9.47
C ASP A 204 -1.61 -21.51 9.89
N VAL A 205 -0.73 -21.17 8.94
CA VAL A 205 0.46 -20.36 9.22
C VAL A 205 0.05 -19.00 9.79
N VAL A 206 -0.87 -18.29 9.15
CA VAL A 206 -1.31 -16.97 9.61
C VAL A 206 -1.94 -17.06 11.01
N LEU A 207 -2.76 -18.06 11.29
CA LEU A 207 -3.37 -18.27 12.60
C LEU A 207 -2.33 -18.54 13.69
N ARG A 208 -1.29 -19.35 13.40
CA ARG A 208 -0.16 -19.54 14.34
C ARG A 208 0.59 -18.23 14.60
N LEU A 209 0.81 -17.43 13.55
CA LEU A 209 1.50 -16.14 13.68
C LEU A 209 0.67 -15.10 14.45
N VAL A 210 -0.66 -15.18 14.40
CA VAL A 210 -1.56 -14.39 15.27
C VAL A 210 -1.36 -14.74 16.76
N GLY A 211 -0.89 -15.95 17.08
CA GLY A 211 -0.53 -16.35 18.45
C GLY A 211 0.91 -16.01 18.85
N ALA A 212 1.72 -15.41 17.97
CA ALA A 212 3.16 -15.24 18.22
C ALA A 212 3.45 -14.29 19.41
N SER A 213 4.55 -14.58 20.12
CA SER A 213 5.05 -13.72 21.20
C SER A 213 5.50 -12.35 20.66
N ASN A 214 6.15 -12.33 19.49
CA ASN A 214 6.53 -11.12 18.80
C ASN A 214 5.30 -10.29 18.41
N VAL A 215 5.16 -9.10 19.01
CA VAL A 215 4.02 -8.19 18.83
C VAL A 215 3.86 -7.73 17.38
N LYS A 216 4.96 -7.48 16.66
CA LYS A 216 4.95 -6.98 15.28
C LYS A 216 4.50 -8.05 14.30
N LEU A 217 5.00 -9.27 14.50
CA LEU A 217 4.59 -10.44 13.74
C LEU A 217 3.11 -10.74 13.97
N ARG A 218 2.66 -10.71 15.22
CA ARG A 218 1.26 -10.87 15.60
C ARG A 218 0.33 -9.83 14.98
N ARG A 219 0.69 -8.54 15.09
CA ARG A 219 -0.08 -7.43 14.46
C ARG A 219 -0.12 -7.56 12.93
N SER A 220 1.00 -7.95 12.30
CA SER A 220 1.06 -8.18 10.86
C SER A 220 0.20 -9.37 10.43
N ALA A 221 0.24 -10.47 11.18
CA ALA A 221 -0.60 -11.64 10.94
C ALA A 221 -2.09 -11.32 11.12
N ALA A 222 -2.45 -10.50 12.10
CA ALA A 222 -3.83 -10.01 12.26
C ALA A 222 -4.32 -9.19 11.05
N ILE A 223 -3.46 -8.34 10.47
CA ILE A 223 -3.77 -7.64 9.21
C ILE A 223 -4.01 -8.62 8.07
N VAL A 224 -3.16 -9.64 7.94
CA VAL A 224 -3.26 -10.63 6.86
C VAL A 224 -4.47 -11.54 7.06
N ALA A 225 -4.81 -11.92 8.29
CA ALA A 225 -6.03 -12.65 8.62
C ALA A 225 -7.28 -11.87 8.19
N ALA A 226 -7.34 -10.56 8.46
CA ALA A 226 -8.43 -9.71 7.99
C ALA A 226 -8.55 -9.70 6.44
N ALA A 227 -7.40 -9.70 5.74
CA ALA A 227 -7.37 -9.79 4.28
C ALA A 227 -7.84 -11.17 3.78
N MET A 228 -7.45 -12.27 4.44
CA MET A 228 -7.87 -13.64 4.10
C MET A 228 -9.38 -13.83 4.31
N ILE A 229 -9.94 -13.34 5.44
CA ILE A 229 -11.39 -13.37 5.69
C ILE A 229 -12.13 -12.67 4.56
N ARG A 230 -11.67 -11.49 4.16
CA ARG A 230 -12.29 -10.72 3.08
C ARG A 230 -12.29 -11.46 1.75
N ARG A 231 -11.28 -12.30 1.49
CA ARG A 231 -11.16 -13.11 0.28
C ARG A 231 -11.88 -14.45 0.37
N GLY A 232 -12.37 -14.84 1.55
CA GLY A 232 -12.94 -16.16 1.82
C GLY A 232 -11.90 -17.26 2.01
N ASN A 233 -10.63 -16.91 2.23
CA ASN A 233 -9.54 -17.88 2.46
C ASN A 233 -9.36 -18.22 3.95
N LEU A 234 -10.09 -17.55 4.85
CA LEU A 234 -10.10 -17.81 6.28
C LEU A 234 -11.51 -17.55 6.82
N ALA A 235 -12.03 -18.44 7.66
CA ALA A 235 -13.34 -18.26 8.27
C ALA A 235 -13.28 -17.17 9.37
N PRO A 236 -14.26 -16.25 9.43
CA PRO A 236 -14.27 -15.16 10.42
C PRO A 236 -14.53 -15.64 11.86
N ASP A 237 -15.03 -16.86 12.02
CA ASP A 237 -15.43 -17.45 13.30
C ASP A 237 -14.33 -18.22 14.02
N HIS A 238 -13.09 -18.13 13.54
CA HIS A 238 -11.96 -18.83 14.15
C HIS A 238 -11.67 -18.31 15.57
N LYS A 239 -11.61 -19.23 16.55
CA LYS A 239 -11.46 -18.89 17.98
C LYS A 239 -10.18 -18.13 18.30
N ASP A 240 -9.09 -18.40 17.60
CA ASP A 240 -7.82 -17.72 17.83
C ASP A 240 -7.88 -16.23 17.47
N LEU A 241 -8.70 -15.86 16.49
CA LEU A 241 -8.92 -14.45 16.14
C LEU A 241 -9.72 -13.73 17.22
N GLU A 242 -10.75 -14.37 17.76
CA GLU A 242 -11.54 -13.85 18.89
C GLU A 242 -10.65 -13.64 20.12
N ARG A 243 -9.81 -14.64 20.46
CA ARG A 243 -8.85 -14.52 21.57
C ARG A 243 -7.86 -13.38 21.34
N GLN A 244 -7.34 -13.23 20.13
CA GLN A 244 -6.40 -12.15 19.81
C GLN A 244 -7.06 -10.78 19.95
N VAL A 245 -8.26 -10.59 19.41
CA VAL A 245 -8.98 -9.32 19.55
C VAL A 245 -9.29 -9.04 21.02
N GLY A 246 -9.74 -10.04 21.78
CA GLY A 246 -9.97 -9.90 23.22
C GLY A 246 -8.71 -9.47 23.98
N ARG A 247 -7.56 -10.07 23.66
CA ARG A 247 -6.26 -9.68 24.23
C ARG A 247 -5.90 -8.23 23.88
N ASP A 248 -6.00 -7.84 22.61
CA ASP A 248 -5.65 -6.48 22.19
C ASP A 248 -6.55 -5.41 22.82
N LEU A 249 -7.82 -5.73 23.08
CA LEU A 249 -8.75 -4.84 23.79
C LEU A 249 -8.41 -4.71 25.28
N LEU A 250 -7.77 -5.71 25.89
CA LEU A 250 -7.29 -5.65 27.27
C LEU A 250 -5.95 -4.90 27.38
N ASP A 251 -5.05 -5.12 26.42
CA ASP A 251 -3.70 -4.54 26.42
C ASP A 251 -3.69 -3.02 26.11
N ALA A 252 -4.74 -2.47 25.49
CA ALA A 252 -4.84 -1.06 25.08
C ALA A 252 -6.16 -0.39 25.53
N PRO A 253 -6.32 -0.09 26.84
CA PRO A 253 -7.54 0.53 27.36
C PRO A 253 -7.75 1.94 26.74
N GLY A 254 -9.02 2.30 26.49
CA GLY A 254 -9.39 3.62 25.95
C GLY A 254 -9.29 3.79 24.44
N ARG A 255 -8.36 3.11 23.74
CA ARG A 255 -8.18 3.29 22.29
C ARG A 255 -7.77 2.00 21.57
N PRO A 256 -8.73 1.23 21.02
CA PRO A 256 -8.42 0.02 20.28
C PRO A 256 -7.64 0.35 19.00
N SER A 257 -6.68 -0.52 18.66
CA SER A 257 -5.95 -0.37 17.40
C SER A 257 -6.88 -0.53 16.19
N VAL A 258 -6.56 0.12 15.08
CA VAL A 258 -7.35 -0.02 13.84
C VAL A 258 -7.35 -1.47 13.32
N VAL A 259 -6.29 -2.25 13.60
CA VAL A 259 -6.23 -3.68 13.24
C VAL A 259 -7.24 -4.48 14.06
N THR A 260 -7.32 -4.20 15.36
CA THR A 260 -8.30 -4.79 16.28
C THR A 260 -9.72 -4.46 15.86
N LEU A 261 -10.00 -3.21 15.48
CA LEU A 261 -11.31 -2.80 14.95
C LEU A 261 -11.65 -3.48 13.62
N ASP A 262 -10.70 -3.61 12.69
CA ASP A 262 -10.88 -4.29 11.40
C ASP A 262 -11.29 -5.75 11.62
N LEU A 263 -10.58 -6.49 12.48
CA LEU A 263 -10.92 -7.88 12.81
C LEU A 263 -12.26 -7.99 13.52
N ALA A 264 -12.50 -7.20 14.58
CA ALA A 264 -13.75 -7.24 15.34
C ALA A 264 -14.98 -6.98 14.45
N SER A 265 -14.87 -6.04 13.50
CA SER A 265 -15.96 -5.71 12.57
C SER A 265 -16.32 -6.84 11.59
N ARG A 266 -15.45 -7.84 11.43
CA ARG A 266 -15.64 -8.99 10.52
C ARG A 266 -16.15 -10.25 11.22
N MET A 267 -16.10 -10.30 12.55
CA MET A 267 -16.53 -11.45 13.32
C MET A 267 -18.03 -11.66 13.23
N THR A 268 -18.47 -12.90 13.51
CA THR A 268 -19.89 -13.23 13.62
C THR A 268 -20.57 -12.40 14.72
N ASP A 269 -21.89 -12.24 14.65
CA ASP A 269 -22.63 -11.47 15.66
C ASP A 269 -22.42 -12.02 17.07
N ALA A 270 -22.41 -13.34 17.22
CA ALA A 270 -22.20 -14.01 18.50
C ALA A 270 -20.83 -13.69 19.12
N GLN A 271 -19.76 -13.71 18.31
CA GLN A 271 -18.41 -13.37 18.77
C GLN A 271 -18.28 -11.89 19.11
N PHE A 272 -18.81 -11.03 18.25
CA PHE A 272 -18.77 -9.59 18.46
C PHE A 272 -19.51 -9.19 19.74
N ASP A 273 -20.66 -9.79 20.01
CA ASP A 273 -21.40 -9.56 21.24
C ASP A 273 -20.65 -10.02 22.48
N ARG A 274 -19.98 -11.17 22.43
CA ARG A 274 -19.12 -11.63 23.54
C ARG A 274 -17.99 -10.66 23.81
N LEU A 275 -17.27 -10.23 22.77
CA LEU A 275 -16.19 -9.25 22.88
C LEU A 275 -16.70 -7.93 23.48
N ARG A 276 -17.79 -7.39 22.92
CA ARG A 276 -18.41 -6.14 23.40
C ARG A 276 -18.86 -6.23 24.85
N ARG A 277 -19.48 -7.34 25.28
CA ARG A 277 -19.89 -7.56 26.68
C ARG A 277 -18.69 -7.72 27.63
N SER A 278 -17.60 -8.33 27.15
CA SER A 278 -16.37 -8.50 27.93
C SER A 278 -15.54 -7.22 28.04
N THR A 279 -15.71 -6.28 27.11
CA THR A 279 -15.05 -4.97 27.15
C THR A 279 -15.67 -4.10 28.24
N LYS A 280 -14.87 -3.76 29.26
CA LYS A 280 -15.30 -2.97 30.41
C LYS A 280 -15.46 -1.47 30.09
N ASP A 281 -14.63 -0.96 29.18
CA ASP A 281 -14.59 0.46 28.81
C ASP A 281 -15.71 0.85 27.84
N ASP A 282 -16.58 1.77 28.26
CA ASP A 282 -17.70 2.30 27.46
C ASP A 282 -17.26 2.98 26.17
N ARG A 283 -16.14 3.70 26.18
CA ARG A 283 -15.63 4.39 24.98
C ARG A 283 -15.16 3.37 23.94
N VAL A 284 -14.51 2.30 24.39
CA VAL A 284 -14.08 1.20 23.52
C VAL A 284 -15.31 0.45 22.97
N ARG A 285 -16.32 0.20 23.80
CA ARG A 285 -17.61 -0.40 23.36
C ARG A 285 -18.28 0.44 22.27
N ALA A 286 -18.39 1.75 22.48
CA ALA A 286 -18.97 2.67 21.50
C ALA A 286 -18.17 2.65 20.17
N THR A 287 -16.84 2.68 20.26
CA THR A 287 -15.95 2.64 19.09
C THR A 287 -16.11 1.33 18.30
N LEU A 288 -16.20 0.19 18.98
CA LEU A 288 -16.45 -1.12 18.35
C LEU A 288 -17.80 -1.12 17.62
N GLN A 289 -18.84 -0.59 18.26
CA GLN A 289 -20.18 -0.54 17.69
C GLN A 289 -20.24 0.37 16.46
N GLN A 290 -19.64 1.56 16.53
CA GLN A 290 -19.51 2.48 15.40
C GLN A 290 -18.73 1.84 14.24
N ALA A 291 -17.59 1.22 14.52
CA ALA A 291 -16.76 0.56 13.52
C ALA A 291 -17.51 -0.59 12.82
N ARG A 292 -18.37 -1.33 13.52
CA ARG A 292 -19.20 -2.39 12.94
C ARG A 292 -20.38 -1.83 12.12
N ALA A 293 -21.09 -0.84 12.66
CA ALA A 293 -22.30 -0.29 12.05
C ALA A 293 -21.99 0.54 10.80
N ASN A 294 -21.05 1.49 10.93
CA ASN A 294 -20.80 2.50 9.90
C ASN A 294 -19.57 2.18 9.04
N ARG A 295 -18.73 1.22 9.47
CA ARG A 295 -17.45 0.87 8.86
C ARG A 295 -16.45 2.03 8.83
N GLU A 296 -16.56 2.93 9.81
CA GLU A 296 -15.77 4.16 9.90
C GLU A 296 -15.08 4.32 11.25
N LEU A 297 -13.88 4.91 11.21
CA LEU A 297 -13.01 5.17 12.37
C LEU A 297 -13.41 6.43 13.14
N VAL A 298 -14.14 7.34 12.49
CA VAL A 298 -14.69 8.58 13.07
C VAL A 298 -16.19 8.65 12.80
N GLU A 299 -16.85 9.64 13.38
CA GLU A 299 -18.29 9.85 13.17
C GLU A 299 -18.60 10.12 11.69
N PRO A 300 -19.70 9.56 11.13
CA PRO A 300 -19.99 9.66 9.70
C PRO A 300 -20.10 11.08 9.16
N GLU A 301 -20.61 12.00 9.97
CA GLU A 301 -20.74 13.40 9.58
C GLU A 301 -19.37 14.10 9.55
N GLN A 302 -18.50 13.83 10.53
CA GLN A 302 -17.13 14.34 10.53
C GLN A 302 -16.34 13.80 9.33
N ALA A 303 -16.48 12.50 9.02
CA ALA A 303 -15.85 11.88 7.86
C ALA A 303 -16.32 12.53 6.54
N ARG A 304 -17.62 12.82 6.43
CA ARG A 304 -18.22 13.49 5.27
C ARG A 304 -17.70 14.91 5.11
N LEU A 305 -17.77 15.73 6.16
CA LEU A 305 -17.33 17.13 6.13
C LEU A 305 -15.85 17.27 5.76
N LEU A 306 -14.98 16.43 6.33
CA LEU A 306 -13.56 16.43 5.99
C LEU A 306 -13.31 16.01 4.54
N ALA A 307 -14.00 14.98 4.06
CA ALA A 307 -13.87 14.53 2.68
C ALA A 307 -14.39 15.57 1.67
N ASP A 308 -15.48 16.26 2.00
CA ASP A 308 -16.04 17.35 1.19
C ASP A 308 -15.08 18.54 1.13
N HIS A 309 -14.48 18.92 2.26
CA HIS A 309 -13.49 19.99 2.35
C HIS A 309 -12.24 19.69 1.51
N ILE A 310 -11.64 18.51 1.68
CA ILE A 310 -10.45 18.08 0.92
C ILE A 310 -10.78 17.97 -0.58
N GLY A 311 -11.94 17.37 -0.91
CA GLY A 311 -12.37 17.18 -2.29
C GLY A 311 -12.59 18.51 -3.02
N LEU A 312 -13.27 19.47 -2.38
CA LEU A 312 -13.48 20.80 -2.92
C LEU A 312 -12.15 21.51 -3.19
N HIS A 313 -11.21 21.47 -2.24
CA HIS A 313 -9.91 22.11 -2.39
C HIS A 313 -9.11 21.48 -3.54
N ALA A 314 -9.12 20.15 -3.65
CA ALA A 314 -8.43 19.44 -4.73
C ALA A 314 -9.01 19.78 -6.11
N GLU A 315 -10.33 19.91 -6.23
CA GLU A 315 -10.99 20.30 -7.47
C GLU A 315 -10.63 21.73 -7.90
N LEU A 316 -10.59 22.65 -6.93
CA LEU A 316 -10.20 24.05 -7.16
C LEU A 316 -8.75 24.17 -7.63
N LEU A 317 -7.81 23.51 -6.96
CA LEU A 317 -6.38 23.54 -7.33
C LEU A 317 -6.13 22.91 -8.70
N CYS A 318 -6.90 21.89 -9.07
CA CYS A 318 -6.81 21.26 -10.39
C CYS A 318 -7.60 22.01 -11.48
N ALA A 319 -8.12 23.21 -11.19
CA ALA A 319 -8.94 24.01 -12.11
C ALA A 319 -10.08 23.20 -12.78
N ARG A 320 -10.63 22.22 -12.06
CA ARG A 320 -11.78 21.47 -12.56
C ARG A 320 -13.00 22.37 -12.46
N ALA A 321 -13.37 22.97 -13.58
CA ALA A 321 -14.66 23.65 -13.72
C ALA A 321 -15.76 22.60 -13.55
N ALA A 322 -16.50 22.64 -12.45
CA ALA A 322 -17.67 21.79 -12.33
C ALA A 322 -18.80 22.53 -11.61
N ALA A 323 -19.96 22.55 -12.26
CA ALA A 323 -21.25 22.83 -11.63
C ALA A 323 -21.59 21.76 -10.58
N ASP A 324 -21.03 20.54 -10.73
CA ASP A 324 -21.28 19.38 -9.86
C ASP A 324 -20.00 18.83 -9.22
N PRO A 325 -19.98 18.57 -7.91
CA PRO A 325 -18.84 18.00 -7.22
C PRO A 325 -18.55 16.53 -7.62
N ASP A 326 -17.28 16.15 -7.78
CA ASP A 326 -16.86 14.75 -7.96
C ASP A 326 -17.15 13.92 -6.72
N GLN A 327 -18.21 13.13 -6.80
CA GLN A 327 -18.65 12.23 -5.74
C GLN A 327 -17.71 11.05 -5.54
N MET A 328 -17.01 10.59 -6.59
CA MET A 328 -16.04 9.50 -6.47
C MET A 328 -14.78 9.98 -5.74
N LEU A 329 -14.33 11.21 -6.00
CA LEU A 329 -13.21 11.82 -5.29
C LEU A 329 -13.48 11.88 -3.78
N ARG A 330 -14.62 12.46 -3.38
CA ARG A 330 -15.06 12.55 -1.96
C ARG A 330 -15.16 11.18 -1.31
N ARG A 331 -15.77 10.22 -2.01
CA ARG A 331 -15.84 8.84 -1.55
C ARG A 331 -14.45 8.24 -1.32
N LEU A 332 -13.53 8.38 -2.26
CA LEU A 332 -12.18 7.83 -2.15
C LEU A 332 -11.38 8.50 -1.02
N ILE A 333 -11.51 9.81 -0.82
CA ILE A 333 -10.89 10.52 0.32
C ILE A 333 -11.42 9.97 1.65
N ARG A 334 -12.75 9.87 1.78
CA ARG A 334 -13.41 9.30 2.95
C ARG A 334 -12.97 7.86 3.22
N GLU A 335 -12.95 7.03 2.17
CA GLU A 335 -12.51 5.64 2.27
C GLU A 335 -11.02 5.53 2.63
N ALA A 336 -10.15 6.39 2.09
CA ALA A 336 -8.70 6.37 2.33
C ALA A 336 -8.34 6.74 3.77
N LEU A 337 -9.02 7.73 4.34
CA LEU A 337 -8.78 8.21 5.70
C LEU A 337 -9.51 7.36 6.75
N PHE A 338 -10.82 7.18 6.59
CA PHE A 338 -11.67 6.80 7.72
C PHE A 338 -12.28 5.41 7.63
N HIS A 339 -12.15 4.68 6.53
CA HIS A 339 -12.73 3.33 6.46
C HIS A 339 -12.05 2.41 7.49
N VAL A 340 -12.81 1.59 8.23
CA VAL A 340 -12.27 0.65 9.25
C VAL A 340 -11.34 -0.42 8.66
N HIS A 341 -11.70 -0.98 7.49
CA HIS A 341 -10.91 -2.00 6.81
C HIS A 341 -9.64 -1.44 6.17
N ARG A 342 -8.48 -1.99 6.56
CA ARG A 342 -7.18 -1.56 6.01
C ARG A 342 -7.08 -1.73 4.49
N SER A 343 -7.63 -2.82 3.96
CA SER A 343 -7.60 -3.09 2.52
C SER A 343 -8.38 -2.04 1.70
N ARG A 344 -9.46 -1.50 2.27
CA ARG A 344 -10.26 -0.44 1.65
C ARG A 344 -9.51 0.89 1.66
N ARG A 345 -8.94 1.27 2.81
CA ARG A 345 -8.09 2.46 2.90
C ARG A 345 -6.95 2.40 1.89
N HIS A 346 -6.25 1.28 1.85
CA HIS A 346 -5.10 1.09 0.95
C HIS A 346 -5.48 1.20 -0.54
N LEU A 347 -6.56 0.54 -0.96
CA LEU A 347 -7.05 0.64 -2.35
C LEU A 347 -7.51 2.06 -2.70
N ALA A 348 -8.19 2.74 -1.78
CA ALA A 348 -8.60 4.12 -1.99
C ALA A 348 -7.38 5.05 -2.09
N SER A 349 -6.38 4.91 -1.22
CA SER A 349 -5.10 5.65 -1.32
C SER A 349 -4.41 5.40 -2.67
N ALA A 350 -4.36 4.16 -3.14
CA ALA A 350 -3.78 3.82 -4.43
C ALA A 350 -4.51 4.49 -5.62
N LEU A 351 -5.84 4.51 -5.58
CA LEU A 351 -6.67 5.20 -6.58
C LEU A 351 -6.47 6.71 -6.55
N LEU A 352 -6.37 7.31 -5.37
CA LEU A 352 -6.10 8.74 -5.22
C LEU A 352 -4.70 9.09 -5.74
N LEU A 353 -3.70 8.29 -5.41
CA LEU A 353 -2.33 8.48 -5.88
C LEU A 353 -2.21 8.36 -7.40
N ALA A 354 -2.92 7.41 -8.02
CA ALA A 354 -2.96 7.27 -9.48
C ALA A 354 -3.82 8.33 -10.18
N SER A 355 -4.50 9.20 -9.42
CA SER A 355 -5.35 10.27 -9.95
C SER A 355 -4.55 11.58 -10.07
N PRO A 356 -5.00 12.53 -10.92
CA PRO A 356 -4.36 13.84 -11.05
C PRO A 356 -4.60 14.74 -9.83
N TYR A 357 -5.46 14.34 -8.88
CA TYR A 357 -5.69 15.07 -7.63
C TYR A 357 -4.66 14.78 -6.56
N ALA A 358 -3.73 13.83 -6.77
CA ALA A 358 -2.82 13.34 -5.74
C ALA A 358 -2.08 14.48 -5.02
N ALA A 359 -1.47 15.40 -5.76
CA ALA A 359 -0.71 16.50 -5.14
C ALA A 359 -1.59 17.42 -4.30
N ALA A 360 -2.73 17.85 -4.85
CA ALA A 360 -3.65 18.75 -4.18
C ALA A 360 -4.30 18.14 -2.92
N ILE A 361 -4.63 16.85 -2.96
CA ILE A 361 -5.10 16.12 -1.77
C ILE A 361 -3.97 16.02 -0.75
N GLY A 362 -2.77 15.65 -1.19
CA GLY A 362 -1.61 15.47 -0.33
C GLY A 362 -1.29 16.71 0.48
N GLU A 363 -1.35 17.89 -0.14
CA GLU A 363 -1.15 19.19 0.50
C GLU A 363 -2.16 19.45 1.64
N VAL A 364 -3.46 19.21 1.41
CA VAL A 364 -4.50 19.42 2.42
C VAL A 364 -4.38 18.40 3.55
N VAL A 365 -4.16 17.14 3.21
CA VAL A 365 -4.03 16.05 4.19
C VAL A 365 -2.78 16.26 5.05
N LEU A 366 -1.69 16.79 4.47
CA LEU A 366 -0.48 17.15 5.20
C LEU A 366 -0.77 18.19 6.28
N ARG A 367 -1.49 19.28 5.97
CA ARG A 367 -1.93 20.25 7.00
C ARG A 367 -2.81 19.63 8.08
N LEU A 368 -3.68 18.69 7.71
CA LEU A 368 -4.57 18.00 8.67
C LEU A 368 -3.82 17.03 9.61
N THR A 369 -2.53 16.77 9.42
CA THR A 369 -1.72 16.04 10.41
C THR A 369 -1.60 16.81 11.73
N SER A 370 -1.63 18.14 11.69
CA SER A 370 -1.62 19.02 12.87
C SER A 370 -2.99 19.19 13.53
N HIS A 371 -4.03 18.47 13.06
CA HIS A 371 -5.37 18.56 13.64
C HIS A 371 -5.38 18.12 15.11
N ALA A 372 -6.12 18.83 15.97
CA ALA A 372 -6.15 18.57 17.41
C ALA A 372 -6.73 17.19 17.76
N ASP A 373 -7.77 16.75 17.05
CA ASP A 373 -8.30 15.40 17.17
C ASP A 373 -7.34 14.37 16.55
N GLU A 374 -6.72 13.55 17.39
CA GLU A 374 -5.81 12.48 16.97
C GLU A 374 -6.48 11.40 16.11
N ARG A 375 -7.80 11.25 16.17
CA ARG A 375 -8.56 10.32 15.30
C ARG A 375 -8.60 10.81 13.86
N VAL A 376 -8.40 12.11 13.64
CA VAL A 376 -8.22 12.73 12.31
C VAL A 376 -6.74 12.72 11.93
N ALA A 377 -5.85 13.21 12.81
CA ALA A 377 -4.43 13.32 12.52
C ALA A 377 -3.75 11.97 12.21
N SER A 378 -4.12 10.90 12.93
CA SER A 378 -3.50 9.59 12.78
C SER A 378 -3.72 8.95 11.39
N PRO A 379 -4.94 8.93 10.82
CA PRO A 379 -5.16 8.60 9.42
C PRO A 379 -4.44 9.51 8.43
N CYS A 380 -4.38 10.82 8.69
CA CYS A 380 -3.68 11.77 7.83
C CYS A 380 -2.19 11.43 7.71
N TRP A 381 -1.50 11.18 8.83
CA TRP A 381 -0.11 10.72 8.83
C TRP A 381 0.08 9.44 7.99
N SER A 382 -0.85 8.50 8.12
CA SER A 382 -0.81 7.23 7.37
C SER A 382 -1.06 7.41 5.87
N LEU A 383 -1.84 8.42 5.47
CA LEU A 383 -2.14 8.72 4.06
C LEU A 383 -1.00 9.52 3.43
N VAL A 384 -0.47 10.53 4.13
CA VAL A 384 0.68 11.35 3.73
C VAL A 384 1.87 10.49 3.34
N GLY A 385 2.24 9.49 4.16
CA GLY A 385 3.33 8.58 3.80
C GLY A 385 3.09 7.77 2.51
N ARG A 386 1.84 7.56 2.08
CA ARG A 386 1.54 6.92 0.78
C ARG A 386 1.50 7.91 -0.37
N MET A 387 1.45 9.19 -0.07
CA MET A 387 1.34 10.30 -1.01
C MET A 387 2.65 11.07 -1.13
N THR A 388 3.73 10.61 -0.49
CA THR A 388 5.06 11.23 -0.51
C THR A 388 5.53 11.67 -1.92
N PRO A 389 5.33 10.89 -3.01
CA PRO A 389 5.71 11.33 -4.35
C PRO A 389 4.98 12.58 -4.87
N ALA A 390 3.90 13.00 -4.20
CA ALA A 390 3.03 14.08 -4.64
C ALA A 390 3.02 15.30 -3.69
N ILE A 391 3.83 15.29 -2.61
CA ILE A 391 3.86 16.36 -1.60
C ILE A 391 5.26 16.92 -1.39
N SER A 392 5.35 18.09 -0.76
CA SER A 392 6.62 18.70 -0.36
C SER A 392 7.30 17.86 0.73
N THR A 393 8.48 17.33 0.44
CA THR A 393 9.29 16.55 1.39
C THR A 393 9.84 17.42 2.52
N THR A 394 10.17 18.69 2.23
CA THR A 394 10.60 19.68 3.23
C THR A 394 9.47 19.98 4.23
N GLU A 395 8.26 20.29 3.74
CA GLU A 395 7.12 20.58 4.63
C GLU A 395 6.74 19.35 5.47
N LEU A 396 6.83 18.15 4.88
CA LEU A 396 6.66 16.91 5.61
C LEU A 396 7.69 16.76 6.74
N ALA A 397 8.98 16.99 6.44
CA ALA A 397 10.05 16.91 7.42
C ALA A 397 9.86 17.91 8.57
N ASP A 398 9.47 19.14 8.25
CA ASP A 398 9.23 20.20 9.24
C ASP A 398 8.04 19.86 10.16
N LEU A 399 6.96 19.30 9.61
CA LEU A 399 5.82 18.84 10.41
C LEU A 399 6.15 17.65 11.30
N VAL A 400 6.99 16.72 10.82
CA VAL A 400 7.48 15.60 11.65
C VAL A 400 8.38 16.12 12.76
N ALA A 401 9.24 17.11 12.48
CA ALA A 401 10.09 17.75 13.47
C ALA A 401 9.29 18.47 14.57
N ALA A 402 8.12 19.02 14.23
CA ALA A 402 7.22 19.73 15.14
C ALA A 402 6.25 18.81 15.90
N GLU A 403 6.12 17.53 15.53
CA GLU A 403 5.21 16.59 16.19
C GLU A 403 5.72 16.19 17.57
N THR A 404 4.95 16.51 18.60
CA THR A 404 5.29 16.24 20.00
C THR A 404 4.36 15.21 20.65
N ARG A 405 3.27 14.82 19.98
CA ARG A 405 2.30 13.87 20.51
C ARG A 405 2.87 12.45 20.44
N HIS A 406 3.10 11.86 21.61
CA HIS A 406 3.72 10.54 21.76
C HIS A 406 3.02 9.44 20.93
N GLU A 407 1.69 9.47 20.85
CA GLU A 407 0.87 8.50 20.12
C GLU A 407 0.97 8.60 18.59
N LEU A 408 1.36 9.78 18.08
CA LEU A 408 1.46 10.05 16.64
C LEU A 408 2.89 10.00 16.14
N LEU A 409 3.89 10.21 17.01
CA LEU A 409 5.30 10.23 16.63
C LEU A 409 5.77 8.99 15.84
N PRO A 410 5.37 7.73 16.16
CA PRO A 410 5.72 6.57 15.33
C PRO A 410 5.15 6.64 13.90
N ARG A 411 3.99 7.26 13.72
CA ARG A 411 3.36 7.42 12.39
C ARG A 411 3.95 8.58 11.62
N ALA A 412 4.26 9.68 12.32
CA ALA A 412 4.93 10.85 11.75
C ALA A 412 6.31 10.46 11.19
N THR A 413 7.14 9.80 12.01
CA THR A 413 8.45 9.30 11.59
C THR A 413 8.37 8.27 10.46
N ALA A 414 7.39 7.36 10.50
CA ALA A 414 7.14 6.40 9.42
C ALA A 414 6.61 7.06 8.11
N ALA A 415 6.09 8.28 8.15
CA ALA A 415 5.67 9.00 6.95
C ALA A 415 6.88 9.45 6.10
N LEU A 416 8.03 9.72 6.74
CA LEU A 416 9.30 10.05 6.08
C LEU A 416 9.97 8.84 5.41
N MET A 417 9.58 7.62 5.81
CA MET A 417 10.17 6.36 5.32
C MET A 417 10.20 6.24 3.80
N TRP A 418 9.25 6.88 3.13
CA TRP A 418 9.07 6.79 1.68
C TRP A 418 9.64 7.97 0.90
N VAL A 419 10.31 8.91 1.58
CA VAL A 419 11.06 10.01 0.94
C VAL A 419 12.31 9.46 0.26
N GLY A 420 12.94 8.43 0.85
CA GLY A 420 14.16 7.84 0.31
C GLY A 420 15.40 8.72 0.50
N SER A 421 16.35 8.63 -0.43
CA SER A 421 17.66 9.31 -0.34
C SER A 421 17.57 10.86 -0.32
N ASP A 422 16.44 11.41 -0.79
CA ASP A 422 16.16 12.85 -0.81
C ASP A 422 15.64 13.39 0.54
N LEU A 423 15.83 12.64 1.63
CA LEU A 423 15.38 13.01 2.97
C LEU A 423 16.06 14.31 3.45
N PRO A 424 15.30 15.39 3.74
CA PRO A 424 15.87 16.64 4.24
C PRO A 424 16.55 16.49 5.60
N GLU A 425 17.57 17.31 5.88
CA GLU A 425 18.29 17.32 7.16
C GLU A 425 17.38 17.55 8.37
N THR A 426 16.37 18.44 8.25
CA THR A 426 15.37 18.64 9.31
C THR A 426 14.63 17.35 9.65
N GLY A 427 14.42 16.49 8.66
CA GLY A 427 13.86 15.15 8.82
C GLY A 427 14.84 14.21 9.50
N VAL A 428 16.11 14.17 9.07
CA VAL A 428 17.17 13.36 9.71
C VAL A 428 17.30 13.70 11.19
N GLU A 429 17.37 14.98 11.54
CA GLU A 429 17.43 15.43 12.94
C GLU A 429 16.20 14.99 13.75
N ALA A 430 15.00 15.06 13.16
CA ALA A 430 13.77 14.61 13.81
C ALA A 430 13.78 13.09 14.07
N LEU A 431 14.30 12.30 13.13
CA LEU A 431 14.46 10.86 13.30
C LEU A 431 15.48 10.54 14.41
N LEU A 432 16.63 11.21 14.42
CA LEU A 432 17.62 11.05 15.49
C LEU A 432 17.02 11.41 16.86
N ARG A 433 16.26 12.51 16.97
CA ARG A 433 15.53 12.84 18.21
C ARG A 433 14.54 11.73 18.61
N ALA A 434 13.82 11.14 17.66
CA ALA A 434 12.90 10.04 17.92
C ALA A 434 13.61 8.75 18.37
N VAL A 435 14.83 8.48 17.88
CA VAL A 435 15.66 7.35 18.34
C VAL A 435 16.07 7.55 19.81
N HIS A 436 16.50 8.75 20.18
CA HIS A 436 17.02 9.02 21.53
C HIS A 436 15.92 9.25 22.58
N ASN A 437 14.85 9.95 22.20
CA ASN A 437 13.85 10.48 23.14
C ASN A 437 12.44 9.92 22.91
N GLY A 438 12.22 9.15 21.84
CA GLY A 438 10.90 8.62 21.47
C GLY A 438 10.52 7.36 22.23
N SER A 439 9.29 6.87 21.98
CA SER A 439 8.89 5.52 22.36
C SER A 439 9.70 4.47 21.59
N GLY A 440 9.68 3.22 22.05
CA GLY A 440 10.29 2.11 21.30
C GLY A 440 9.73 1.95 19.88
N ASP A 441 8.44 2.24 19.68
CA ASP A 441 7.82 2.23 18.34
C ASP A 441 8.29 3.42 17.48
N ALA A 442 8.53 4.60 18.07
CA ALA A 442 9.06 5.76 17.36
C ALA A 442 10.54 5.60 17.00
N ALA A 443 11.37 5.13 17.93
CA ALA A 443 12.77 4.84 17.69
C ALA A 443 12.94 3.77 16.60
N TYR A 444 12.09 2.75 16.63
CA TYR A 444 12.06 1.72 15.60
C TYR A 444 11.69 2.28 14.22
N ALA A 445 10.60 3.06 14.13
CA ALA A 445 10.20 3.68 12.88
C ALA A 445 11.31 4.62 12.34
N ALA A 446 12.02 5.32 13.23
CA ALA A 446 13.10 6.21 12.87
C ALA A 446 14.33 5.47 12.30
N ILE A 447 14.79 4.39 12.95
CA ILE A 447 15.90 3.55 12.44
C ILE A 447 15.54 2.97 11.08
N LEU A 448 14.32 2.48 10.91
CA LEU A 448 13.85 1.96 9.63
C LEU A 448 13.86 3.03 8.53
N THR A 449 13.36 4.24 8.83
CA THR A 449 13.38 5.37 7.90
C THR A 449 14.81 5.75 7.51
N LEU A 450 15.75 5.81 8.46
CA LEU A 450 17.15 6.13 8.17
C LEU A 450 17.78 5.09 7.23
N GLY A 451 17.52 3.80 7.44
CA GLY A 451 18.02 2.73 6.55
C GLY A 451 17.46 2.85 5.13
N LEU A 452 16.16 3.11 4.99
CA LEU A 452 15.52 3.27 3.69
C LEU A 452 15.87 4.60 2.98
N ALA A 453 16.42 5.57 3.72
CA ALA A 453 16.99 6.80 3.20
C ALA A 453 18.49 6.71 2.90
N ASP A 454 19.11 5.53 3.09
CA ASP A 454 20.55 5.29 2.92
C ASP A 454 21.45 6.19 3.79
N ARG A 455 21.00 6.47 5.02
CA ARG A 455 21.71 7.27 6.03
C ARG A 455 22.64 6.39 6.87
N GLN A 456 23.64 5.79 6.21
CA GLN A 456 24.55 4.80 6.81
C GLN A 456 25.43 5.37 7.92
N GLN A 457 25.83 6.65 7.81
CA GLN A 457 26.65 7.30 8.82
C GLN A 457 25.88 7.44 10.14
N GLU A 458 24.64 7.93 10.07
CA GLU A 458 23.76 8.11 11.22
C GLU A 458 23.42 6.77 11.87
N LEU A 459 23.20 5.72 11.06
CA LEU A 459 23.02 4.37 11.56
C LEU A 459 24.26 3.86 12.29
N ALA A 460 25.46 4.10 11.78
CA ALA A 460 26.71 3.72 12.46
C ALA A 460 26.86 4.44 13.81
N GLU A 461 26.53 5.74 13.88
CA GLU A 461 26.55 6.50 15.13
C GLU A 461 25.56 5.94 16.17
N ILE A 462 24.36 5.54 15.74
CA ILE A 462 23.39 4.87 16.62
C ILE A 462 23.90 3.51 17.06
N ALA A 463 24.59 2.74 16.21
CA ALA A 463 25.17 1.46 16.60
C ALA A 463 26.28 1.62 17.66
N GLU A 464 27.08 2.69 17.58
CA GLU A 464 28.19 2.94 18.50
C GLU A 464 27.76 3.55 19.83
N ARG A 465 26.78 4.45 19.81
CA ARG A 465 26.41 5.29 20.97
C ARG A 465 24.99 5.03 21.47
N GLY A 466 24.18 4.33 20.70
CA GLY A 466 22.81 4.02 21.05
C GLY A 466 22.69 2.86 22.04
N PRO A 467 21.50 2.65 22.62
CA PRO A 467 21.23 1.51 23.48
C PRO A 467 21.47 0.16 22.80
N ASP A 468 22.10 -0.80 23.49
CA ASP A 468 22.45 -2.13 22.95
C ASP A 468 21.27 -2.87 22.29
N HIS A 469 20.06 -2.69 22.82
CA HIS A 469 18.85 -3.35 22.31
C HIS A 469 18.43 -2.86 20.91
N LEU A 470 18.98 -1.74 20.42
CA LEU A 470 18.75 -1.23 19.07
C LEU A 470 19.73 -1.81 18.04
N GLY A 471 20.86 -2.41 18.48
CA GLY A 471 21.88 -2.95 17.58
C GLY A 471 21.37 -3.89 16.49
N PRO A 472 20.52 -4.88 16.78
CA PRO A 472 19.91 -5.73 15.76
C PRO A 472 19.06 -4.97 14.73
N LEU A 473 18.33 -3.93 15.17
CA LEU A 473 17.52 -3.10 14.29
C LEU A 473 18.40 -2.29 13.34
N VAL A 474 19.47 -1.70 13.86
CA VAL A 474 20.40 -0.90 13.07
C VAL A 474 21.09 -1.76 12.02
N ARG A 475 21.59 -2.95 12.39
CA ARG A 475 22.22 -3.88 11.44
C ARG A 475 21.27 -4.28 10.32
N TRP A 476 20.02 -4.60 10.68
CA TRP A 476 19.02 -4.94 9.68
C TRP A 476 18.76 -3.75 8.75
N ALA A 477 18.57 -2.55 9.28
CA ALA A 477 18.26 -1.36 8.48
C ALA A 477 19.41 -1.00 7.53
N ALA A 478 20.65 -1.06 8.00
CA ALA A 478 21.85 -0.81 7.20
C ALA A 478 21.98 -1.79 6.02
N ALA A 479 21.58 -3.05 6.20
CA ALA A 479 21.73 -4.10 5.20
C ALA A 479 20.66 -4.10 4.08
N ARG A 480 19.55 -3.36 4.20
CA ARG A 480 18.41 -3.45 3.26
C ARG A 480 18.53 -2.55 2.03
N GLY A 481 19.33 -1.50 2.12
CA GLY A 481 19.45 -0.50 1.07
C GLY A 481 18.22 0.42 0.96
N PRO A 482 18.24 1.35 -0.01
CA PRO A 482 17.26 2.41 -0.10
C PRO A 482 15.87 1.94 -0.53
N VAL A 483 14.90 2.82 -0.31
CA VAL A 483 13.54 2.68 -0.78
C VAL A 483 13.48 2.50 -2.30
N VAL A 484 12.56 1.67 -2.79
CA VAL A 484 12.29 1.49 -4.22
C VAL A 484 11.09 2.33 -4.62
N THR A 485 11.31 3.31 -5.49
CA THR A 485 10.28 4.23 -6.01
C THR A 485 9.92 3.99 -7.47
N GLU A 486 10.74 3.23 -8.21
CA GLU A 486 10.52 2.98 -9.63
C GLU A 486 9.33 2.03 -9.86
N GLY A 487 8.28 2.59 -10.49
CA GLY A 487 6.98 2.00 -10.76
C GLY A 487 6.96 0.84 -11.74
#